data_AF-A0A1Q7KY08-F1
#
_entry.id   AF-A0A1Q7KY08-F1
#
_cell.length_a   1.000
_cell.length_b   1.000
_cell.length_c   1.000
_cell.angle_alpha   90.00
_cell.angle_beta   90.00
_cell.angle_gamma   90.00
#
_symmetry.space_group_name_H-M   'P 1'
#
loop_
_entity.id
_entity.type
_entity.pdbx_description
1 polymer ?
#
loop_
_entity_poly.entity_id
_entity_poly.type
_entity_poly.pdbx_seq_one_letter_code
_entity_poly.pdbx_strand_id
1 'polypeptide(L)'
;MPRSGGFDISPQFHVVSFDAGHILGSSSLELTITEGGKKIVVVFSGDIGRYGQVILKDPTTPTSNADVLICESTYGDREHEEGDPAELLAQIVNRVVKRGGSIVISAFAIGPPTGRPATHSAPAGLCG
;
A
#
# COMPACT_ATOMS: atom_id res chain seq x y z
N MET A 1 -16.37 4.66 -5.32
CA MET A 1 -16.23 5.15 -3.92
C MET A 1 -15.49 6.47 -3.93
N PRO A 2 -15.91 7.45 -3.10
CA PRO A 2 -15.08 8.62 -2.83
C PRO A 2 -13.70 8.17 -2.33
N ARG A 3 -12.63 8.85 -2.76
CA ARG A 3 -11.26 8.54 -2.35
C ARG A 3 -10.89 9.15 -0.99
N SER A 4 -11.79 9.94 -0.44
CA SER A 4 -11.70 10.64 0.83
C SER A 4 -13.10 11.05 1.25
N GLY A 5 -13.37 10.99 2.55
CA GLY A 5 -14.69 11.29 3.11
C GLY A 5 -15.59 10.07 3.21
N GLY A 6 -16.64 10.20 4.01
CA GLY A 6 -17.62 9.14 4.25
C GLY A 6 -18.81 9.23 3.29
N PHE A 7 -19.46 8.10 3.06
CA PHE A 7 -20.76 8.04 2.39
C PHE A 7 -21.66 6.98 3.02
N ASP A 8 -22.96 7.24 2.99
CA ASP A 8 -23.96 6.29 3.47
C ASP A 8 -24.36 5.35 2.32
N ILE A 9 -24.26 4.04 2.56
CA ILE A 9 -24.86 3.02 1.69
C ILE A 9 -26.35 2.92 2.00
N SER A 10 -26.71 3.07 3.28
CA SER A 10 -28.07 3.11 3.81
C SER A 10 -28.06 3.76 5.19
N PRO A 11 -29.22 4.04 5.82
CA PRO A 11 -29.27 4.59 7.19
C PRO A 11 -28.48 3.79 8.23
N GLN A 12 -28.29 2.48 8.01
CA GLN A 12 -27.59 1.58 8.91
C GLN A 12 -26.09 1.44 8.59
N PHE A 13 -25.65 1.85 7.40
CA PHE A 13 -24.32 1.54 6.88
C PHE A 13 -23.62 2.80 6.37
N HIS A 14 -22.62 3.26 7.13
CA HIS A 14 -21.75 4.38 6.76
C HIS A 14 -20.35 3.89 6.48
N VAL A 15 -19.73 4.34 5.38
CA VAL A 15 -18.39 3.90 4.98
C VAL A 15 -17.47 5.08 4.78
N VAL A 16 -16.27 4.99 5.35
CA VAL A 16 -15.15 5.90 5.10
C VAL A 16 -14.01 5.12 4.44
N SER A 17 -13.40 5.70 3.41
CA SER A 17 -12.25 5.12 2.71
C SER A 17 -10.94 5.82 3.10
N PHE A 18 -9.88 5.02 3.20
CA PHE A 18 -8.52 5.46 3.50
C PHE A 18 -7.58 4.90 2.43
N ASP A 19 -6.49 5.62 2.11
CA ASP A 19 -5.52 5.12 1.12
C ASP A 19 -4.83 3.87 1.66
N ALA A 20 -4.85 2.76 0.91
CA ALA A 20 -4.12 1.56 1.32
C ALA A 20 -2.68 1.52 0.79
N GLY A 21 -2.32 2.39 -0.16
CA GLY A 21 -0.96 2.49 -0.70
C GLY A 21 -0.44 1.28 -1.49
N HIS A 22 -1.28 0.28 -1.80
CA HIS A 22 -0.87 -0.98 -2.44
C HIS A 22 -0.78 -0.87 -3.96
N ILE A 23 -1.81 -0.31 -4.61
CA ILE A 23 -1.84 0.04 -6.03
C ILE A 23 -2.63 1.34 -6.22
N LEU A 24 -2.60 1.91 -7.42
CA LEU A 24 -3.40 3.10 -7.70
C LEU A 24 -4.89 2.82 -7.46
N GLY A 25 -5.48 3.58 -6.53
CA GLY A 25 -6.89 3.46 -6.15
C GLY A 25 -7.18 2.44 -5.04
N SER A 26 -6.18 1.69 -4.54
CA SER A 26 -6.38 0.78 -3.40
C SER A 26 -6.83 1.56 -2.16
N SER A 27 -7.78 1.01 -1.40
CA SER A 27 -8.30 1.66 -0.19
C SER A 27 -8.59 0.65 0.92
N SER A 28 -8.32 1.06 2.16
CA SER A 28 -8.88 0.44 3.37
C SER A 28 -10.24 1.06 3.65
N LEU A 29 -11.14 0.30 4.26
CA LEU A 29 -12.52 0.73 4.52
C LEU A 29 -12.84 0.64 6.02
N GLU A 30 -13.40 1.72 6.55
CA GLU A 30 -14.04 1.71 7.86
C GLU A 30 -15.56 1.70 7.65
N LEU A 31 -16.20 0.60 8.03
CA LEU A 31 -17.64 0.40 7.97
C LEU A 31 -18.24 0.57 9.36
N THR A 32 -19.04 1.60 9.53
CA THR A 32 -19.91 1.79 10.67
C THR A 32 -21.26 1.12 10.40
N ILE A 33 -21.65 0.19 11.28
CA ILE A 33 -22.94 -0.50 11.26
C ILE A 33 -23.76 -0.03 12.45
N THR A 34 -24.97 0.47 12.22
CA THR A 34 -25.90 0.89 13.28
C THR A 34 -27.16 0.03 13.25
N GLU A 35 -27.37 -0.78 14.29
CA GLU A 35 -28.53 -1.65 14.43
C GLU A 35 -29.05 -1.63 15.88
N GLY A 36 -30.37 -1.44 16.05
CA GLY A 36 -30.99 -1.43 17.38
C GLY A 36 -30.39 -0.39 18.36
N GLY A 37 -29.87 0.73 17.83
CA GLY A 37 -29.20 1.77 18.63
C GLY A 37 -27.75 1.45 19.04
N LYS A 38 -27.21 0.30 18.62
CA LYS A 38 -25.81 -0.06 18.82
C LYS A 38 -25.00 0.25 17.56
N LYS A 39 -23.78 0.74 17.77
CA LYS A 39 -22.81 1.00 16.71
C LYS A 39 -21.70 -0.06 16.78
N ILE A 40 -21.35 -0.65 15.66
CA ILE A 40 -20.19 -1.53 15.50
C ILE A 40 -19.32 -0.98 14.37
N VAL A 41 -18.01 -0.89 14.59
CA VAL A 41 -17.03 -0.47 13.60
C VAL A 41 -16.21 -1.66 13.12
N VAL A 42 -16.33 -1.96 11.83
CA VAL A 42 -15.56 -2.99 11.14
C VAL A 42 -14.57 -2.33 10.20
N VAL A 43 -13.28 -2.63 10.36
CA VAL A 43 -12.23 -2.16 9.46
C VAL A 43 -11.79 -3.29 8.54
N PHE A 44 -11.79 -3.02 7.24
CA PHE A 44 -11.20 -3.87 6.21
C PHE A 44 -9.90 -3.23 5.74
N SER A 45 -8.77 -3.90 5.89
CA SER A 45 -7.48 -3.35 5.43
C SER A 45 -7.40 -3.24 3.91
N GLY A 46 -7.96 -4.22 3.19
CA GLY A 46 -7.50 -4.53 1.83
C GLY A 46 -6.06 -5.02 1.85
N ASP A 47 -5.39 -5.03 0.70
CA ASP A 47 -3.94 -5.24 0.66
C ASP A 47 -3.25 -3.94 1.05
N ILE A 48 -2.33 -3.99 2.01
CA ILE A 48 -1.64 -2.82 2.54
C ILE A 48 -0.31 -2.64 1.78
N GLY A 49 -0.11 -1.43 1.28
CA GLY A 49 1.11 -1.03 0.61
C GLY A 49 2.28 -0.79 1.57
N ARG A 50 3.45 -0.60 0.97
CA ARG A 50 4.64 -0.17 1.72
C ARG A 50 4.67 1.35 1.82
N TYR A 51 5.36 1.85 2.84
CA TYR A 51 5.69 3.26 2.95
C TYR A 51 6.78 3.67 1.96
N GLY A 52 6.87 4.97 1.68
CA GLY A 52 7.96 5.58 0.92
C GLY A 52 8.01 5.17 -0.55
N GLN A 53 6.89 4.70 -1.11
CA GLN A 53 6.82 4.37 -2.53
C GLN A 53 6.88 5.66 -3.37
N VAL A 54 7.62 5.63 -4.48
CA VAL A 54 7.87 6.83 -5.30
C VAL A 54 6.59 7.41 -5.91
N ILE A 55 5.56 6.57 -6.12
CA ILE A 55 4.37 6.94 -6.90
C ILE A 55 3.07 6.75 -6.13
N LEU A 56 3.05 5.85 -5.15
CA LEU A 56 1.89 5.61 -4.31
C LEU A 56 2.01 6.47 -3.06
N LYS A 57 0.88 6.93 -2.55
CA LYS A 57 0.85 7.55 -1.23
C LYS A 57 1.04 6.47 -0.17
N ASP A 58 1.57 6.89 0.97
CA ASP A 58 1.67 6.02 2.11
C ASP A 58 0.28 5.54 2.56
N PRO A 59 0.17 4.29 3.05
CA PRO A 59 -1.06 3.79 3.65
C PRO A 59 -1.51 4.70 4.80
N THR A 60 -2.81 5.02 4.83
CA THR A 60 -3.43 5.87 5.85
C THR A 60 -4.19 5.00 6.84
N THR A 61 -3.86 5.11 8.12
CA THR A 61 -4.54 4.36 9.19
C THR A 61 -5.97 4.88 9.38
N PRO A 62 -6.99 4.00 9.41
CA PRO A 62 -8.34 4.36 9.81
C PRO A 62 -8.38 5.04 11.18
N THR A 63 -9.24 6.04 11.34
CA THR A 63 -9.21 6.94 12.51
C THR A 63 -9.98 6.42 13.71
N SER A 64 -10.96 5.54 13.52
CA SER A 64 -11.77 4.99 14.62
C SER A 64 -11.13 3.75 15.23
N ASN A 65 -11.40 3.51 16.51
CA ASN A 65 -11.14 2.20 17.11
C ASN A 65 -12.06 1.17 16.44
N ALA A 66 -11.46 0.12 15.88
CA ALA A 66 -12.19 -0.97 15.29
C ALA A 66 -12.65 -1.95 16.38
N ASP A 67 -13.94 -2.30 16.37
CA ASP A 67 -14.44 -3.44 17.14
C ASP A 67 -14.00 -4.76 16.48
N VAL A 68 -13.92 -4.74 15.14
CA VAL A 68 -13.47 -5.88 14.32
C VAL A 68 -12.50 -5.38 13.26
N LEU A 69 -11.33 -6.00 13.18
CA LEU A 69 -10.35 -5.78 12.11
C LEU A 69 -10.26 -7.03 11.22
N ILE A 70 -10.50 -6.84 9.93
CA ILE A 70 -10.28 -7.84 8.89
C ILE A 70 -9.04 -7.40 8.12
N CYS A 71 -7.92 -8.09 8.37
CA CYS A 71 -6.62 -7.76 7.83
C CYS A 71 -6.16 -8.79 6.79
N GLU A 72 -5.42 -8.34 5.78
CA GLU A 72 -4.71 -9.22 4.87
C GLU A 72 -3.59 -10.01 5.56
N SER A 73 -3.08 -11.03 4.87
CA SER A 73 -2.06 -11.94 5.42
C SER A 73 -1.06 -12.43 4.36
N THR A 74 -0.84 -11.64 3.30
CA THR A 74 -0.03 -12.06 2.13
C THR A 74 1.39 -12.50 2.50
N TYR A 75 1.97 -11.89 3.54
CA TYR A 75 3.29 -12.23 4.07
C TYR A 75 3.25 -12.70 5.53
N GLY A 76 2.11 -13.19 6.01
CA GLY A 76 1.91 -13.53 7.42
C GLY A 76 2.79 -14.66 7.96
N ASP A 77 3.41 -15.45 7.08
CA ASP A 77 4.26 -16.61 7.41
C ASP A 77 5.74 -16.41 7.07
N ARG A 78 6.16 -15.23 6.61
CA ARG A 78 7.53 -14.98 6.10
C ARG A 78 8.11 -13.69 6.65
N GLU A 79 9.34 -13.78 7.12
CA GLU A 79 10.17 -12.60 7.36
C GLU A 79 10.74 -12.08 6.04
N HIS A 80 10.95 -10.77 5.95
CA HIS A 80 11.55 -10.17 4.76
C HIS A 80 13.03 -10.56 4.69
N GLU A 81 13.49 -11.06 3.54
CA GLU A 81 14.91 -11.31 3.34
C GLU A 81 15.69 -9.99 3.45
N GLU A 82 16.85 -10.05 4.11
CA GLU A 82 17.75 -8.92 4.23
C GLU A 82 18.43 -8.60 2.89
N GLY A 83 18.50 -7.31 2.54
CA GLY A 83 19.20 -6.81 1.35
C GLY A 83 18.35 -5.87 0.50
N ASP A 84 18.99 -5.00 -0.28
CA ASP A 84 18.31 -4.12 -1.24
C ASP A 84 17.83 -4.95 -2.44
N PRO A 85 16.50 -5.07 -2.68
CA PRO A 85 15.98 -5.79 -3.84
C PRO A 85 16.53 -5.27 -5.18
N ALA A 86 16.87 -3.97 -5.27
CA ALA A 86 17.45 -3.39 -6.46
C ALA A 86 18.86 -3.93 -6.73
N GLU A 87 19.68 -4.09 -5.70
CA GLU A 87 21.01 -4.69 -5.82
C GLU A 87 20.93 -6.16 -6.23
N LEU A 88 20.04 -6.93 -5.61
CA LEU A 88 19.83 -8.34 -5.94
C LEU A 88 19.38 -8.50 -7.41
N LEU A 89 18.44 -7.68 -7.86
CA LEU A 89 17.99 -7.67 -9.25
C LEU A 89 19.13 -7.28 -10.20
N ALA A 90 19.91 -6.24 -9.87
CA ALA A 90 21.04 -5.81 -10.69
C ALA A 90 22.09 -6.93 -10.86
N GLN A 91 22.38 -7.69 -9.80
CA GLN A 91 23.29 -8.83 -9.86
C GLN A 91 22.78 -9.91 -10.81
N ILE A 92 21.48 -10.24 -10.75
CA ILE A 92 20.84 -11.22 -11.64
C ILE A 92 20.92 -10.73 -13.08
N VAL A 93 20.52 -9.49 -13.35
CA VAL A 93 20.53 -8.88 -14.69
C VAL A 93 21.92 -8.93 -15.31
N ASN A 94 22.93 -8.44 -14.58
CA ASN A 94 24.31 -8.42 -15.05
C ASN A 94 24.85 -9.82 -15.37
N ARG A 95 24.48 -10.82 -14.56
CA ARG A 95 24.88 -12.22 -14.79
C ARG A 95 24.27 -12.78 -16.07
N VAL A 96 22.98 -12.51 -16.33
CA VAL A 96 22.29 -13.03 -17.53
C VAL A 96 22.77 -12.34 -18.81
N VAL A 97 23.03 -11.04 -18.75
CA VAL A 97 23.56 -10.27 -19.89
C VAL A 97 24.96 -10.76 -20.26
N LYS A 98 25.85 -10.99 -19.28
CA LYS A 98 27.22 -11.49 -19.54
C LYS A 98 27.28 -12.84 -20.26
N ARG A 99 26.27 -13.70 -20.09
CA ARG A 99 26.16 -15.00 -20.77
C ARG A 99 25.38 -14.95 -22.09
N GLY A 100 24.98 -13.77 -22.55
CA GLY A 100 24.19 -13.59 -23.77
C GLY A 100 22.76 -14.12 -23.70
N GLY A 101 22.20 -14.26 -22.49
CA GLY A 101 20.84 -14.79 -22.29
C GLY A 101 19.77 -13.70 -22.27
N SER A 102 18.50 -14.13 -22.31
CA SER A 102 17.34 -13.24 -22.16
C SER A 102 16.74 -13.34 -20.75
N ILE A 103 16.07 -12.28 -20.31
CA ILE A 103 15.33 -12.22 -19.03
C ILE A 103 13.86 -11.94 -19.37
N VAL A 104 12.96 -12.71 -18.79
CA VAL A 104 11.51 -12.45 -18.84
C VAL A 104 11.08 -11.99 -17.45
N ILE A 105 10.45 -10.83 -17.38
CA ILE A 105 9.88 -10.29 -16.14
C ILE A 105 8.37 -10.22 -16.33
N SER A 106 7.65 -11.13 -15.68
CA SER A 106 6.19 -11.11 -15.66
C SER A 106 5.70 -10.12 -14.62
N ALA A 107 4.81 -9.22 -15.01
CA ALA A 107 4.19 -8.23 -14.13
C ALA A 107 2.71 -8.08 -14.48
N PHE A 108 1.90 -7.66 -13.50
CA PHE A 108 0.52 -7.29 -13.74
C PHE A 108 0.43 -5.98 -14.54
N ALA A 109 -0.63 -5.83 -15.35
CA ALA A 109 -0.87 -4.62 -16.15
C ALA A 109 -1.14 -3.37 -15.29
N ILE A 110 -1.62 -3.57 -14.06
CA ILE A 110 -1.75 -2.57 -13.02
C ILE A 110 -0.78 -2.98 -11.91
N GLY A 111 0.49 -2.65 -12.10
CA GLY A 111 1.54 -2.83 -11.11
C GLY A 111 1.99 -1.50 -10.51
N PRO A 112 2.92 -1.51 -9.54
CA PRO A 112 3.62 -0.30 -9.13
C PRO A 112 4.13 0.43 -10.37
N PRO A 113 3.81 1.71 -10.58
CA PRO A 113 4.20 2.36 -11.81
C PRO A 113 5.73 2.50 -11.84
N THR A 114 6.33 2.52 -13.03
CA THR A 114 7.78 2.61 -13.19
C THR A 114 8.29 3.96 -12.67
N GLY A 115 8.90 3.97 -11.49
CA GLY A 115 9.51 5.17 -10.91
C GLY A 115 10.91 5.41 -11.47
N ARG A 116 11.14 6.59 -12.03
CA ARG A 116 12.51 7.13 -12.17
C ARG A 116 13.03 7.43 -10.76
N PRO A 117 14.30 7.14 -10.42
CA PRO A 117 14.80 7.37 -9.06
C PRO A 117 14.62 8.84 -8.67
N ALA A 118 13.97 9.06 -7.53
CA ALA A 118 13.90 10.37 -6.90
C ALA A 118 15.33 10.77 -6.54
N THR A 119 15.83 11.84 -7.17
CA THR A 119 17.06 12.49 -6.73
C THR A 119 16.79 13.07 -5.34
N HIS A 120 17.42 12.50 -4.30
CA HIS A 120 17.45 13.11 -2.98
C HIS A 120 18.07 14.52 -3.09
N SER A 121 17.25 15.56 -2.98
CA SER A 121 17.71 16.88 -2.57
C SER A 121 17.86 16.85 -1.05
N ALA A 122 19.11 16.77 -0.57
CA ALA A 122 19.43 16.99 0.84
C ALA A 122 19.00 18.41 1.27
N PRO A 123 18.54 18.61 2.52
CA PRO A 123 18.30 19.95 3.03
C PRO A 123 19.65 20.63 3.27
N ALA A 124 19.84 21.81 2.67
CA ALA A 124 20.94 22.70 3.02
C ALA A 124 20.74 23.16 4.47
N GLY A 125 21.58 22.65 5.37
CA GLY A 125 21.72 23.18 6.72
C GLY A 125 22.27 24.61 6.65
N LEU A 126 21.56 25.55 7.28
CA LEU A 126 22.13 26.84 7.63
C LEU A 126 23.16 26.64 8.76
N CYS A 127 24.42 26.78 8.41
CA CYS A 127 25.45 27.30 9.31
C CYS A 127 25.75 28.73 8.86
N GLY A 128 25.55 29.69 9.76
CA GLY A 128 25.80 31.12 9.53
C GLY A 128 24.82 31.98 10.32
#